data_AF-A0A7Y9FRK8-F1
#
_entry.id   AF-A0A7Y9FRK8-F1
#
_cell.length_a   1.000
_cell.length_b   1.000
_cell.length_c   1.000
_cell.angle_alpha   90.00
_cell.angle_beta   90.00
_cell.angle_gamma   90.00
#
_symmetry.space_group_name_H-M   'P 1'
#
loop_
_entity.id
_entity.type
_entity.pdbx_description
1 polymer ?
#
loop_
_entity_poly.entity_id
_entity_poly.type
_entity_poly.pdbx_seq_one_letter_code
_entity_poly.pdbx_strand_id
1 'polypeptide(L)'
;MTKIGRLGVWLFALCCAQPAAAEWFEATSKHFIVYANGTADAVQKRAERLEQFDSLVRYYNSIPSREGDGSNKVTVYVVANDAAVRRLFGAGGAHVAGFYQGRASGSVAFTPAQGGDPADLNALQPQIVLFHEYTHHLMLGNFDTALPAWYAEGYPEFLSTARFEKDFVWLGAPAQHRAYDLLLGSELTAEQLFSLDQTKKMRDSQTAGLYARGWLLTHYLMIDPKRAAQLNAYLVAINDGKPGVEAARAAFGDLNALNRALSAYLHKSTMAAYKIPLTRLPKPVVTLRPLSPGEREMITLRMRSDRGVNHETAQPILAEALPIAERYPKDAMVQGWFAEMALDAGRNDLADVAADRALAIDAKSSQALVYKAQVHLRRARDAKVTDPQVWREARSWLLRANKLDTNDAYALMLFYSSFGMAGTPPTDNAKAALRRAHELVPQDHGLAFAYATQMLLDDKRDEAQAALRPLAYSAHSSPDNAAARLLAALAEGKTGKQALASLGDAKIAIEE
;
A
#
# COMPACT_ATOMS: atom_id res chain seq x y z
N MET A 1 -35.98 -45.11 -66.42
CA MET A 1 -35.52 -43.73 -66.16
C MET A 1 -35.38 -43.55 -64.65
N THR A 2 -34.15 -43.73 -64.17
CA THR A 2 -33.75 -43.84 -62.76
C THR A 2 -33.64 -42.45 -62.12
N LYS A 3 -34.35 -42.24 -61.00
CA LYS A 3 -34.27 -41.01 -60.20
C LYS A 3 -33.04 -41.06 -59.28
N ILE A 4 -32.15 -40.09 -59.43
CA ILE A 4 -30.96 -39.88 -58.59
C ILE A 4 -31.40 -39.16 -57.31
N GLY A 5 -31.16 -39.79 -56.15
CA GLY A 5 -31.33 -39.20 -54.83
C GLY A 5 -30.19 -38.25 -54.47
N ARG A 6 -30.53 -37.06 -53.95
CA ARG A 6 -29.57 -36.08 -53.42
C ARG A 6 -29.15 -36.49 -52.01
N LEU A 7 -27.86 -36.84 -51.83
CA LEU A 7 -27.22 -36.85 -50.51
C LEU A 7 -26.99 -35.42 -50.04
N GLY A 8 -27.52 -35.05 -48.88
CA GLY A 8 -27.15 -33.84 -48.16
C GLY A 8 -25.93 -34.11 -47.28
N VAL A 9 -24.82 -33.43 -47.54
CA VAL A 9 -23.64 -33.41 -46.68
C VAL A 9 -23.86 -32.36 -45.59
N TRP A 10 -23.94 -32.79 -44.34
CA TRP A 10 -23.92 -31.91 -43.17
C TRP A 10 -22.47 -31.62 -42.80
N LEU A 11 -22.04 -30.37 -42.97
CA LEU A 11 -20.74 -29.88 -42.51
C LEU A 11 -20.83 -29.60 -41.00
N PHE A 12 -20.27 -30.48 -40.17
CA PHE A 12 -20.05 -30.19 -38.75
C PHE A 12 -18.88 -29.19 -38.64
N ALA A 13 -19.19 -27.92 -38.39
CA ALA A 13 -18.19 -26.93 -38.01
C ALA A 13 -17.72 -27.22 -36.57
N LEU A 14 -16.59 -27.92 -36.43
CA LEU A 14 -15.85 -27.96 -35.17
C LEU A 14 -15.32 -26.55 -34.89
N CYS A 15 -16.04 -25.80 -34.04
CA CYS A 15 -15.45 -24.66 -33.34
C CYS A 15 -14.43 -25.22 -32.34
N CYS A 16 -13.17 -25.30 -32.75
CA CYS A 16 -12.06 -25.42 -31.82
C CYS A 16 -12.02 -24.14 -30.98
N ALA A 17 -12.63 -24.17 -29.79
CA ALA A 17 -12.38 -23.17 -28.78
C ALA A 17 -10.88 -23.24 -28.45
N GLN A 18 -10.10 -22.29 -28.97
CA GLN A 18 -8.71 -22.18 -28.55
C GLN A 18 -8.72 -21.91 -27.05
N PRO A 19 -7.93 -22.65 -26.24
CA PRO A 19 -7.80 -22.33 -24.83
C PRO A 19 -7.35 -20.87 -24.74
N ALA A 20 -8.09 -20.05 -23.98
CA ALA A 20 -7.70 -18.66 -23.74
C ALA A 20 -6.30 -18.65 -23.15
N ALA A 21 -5.31 -18.26 -23.95
CA ALA A 21 -3.92 -18.25 -23.53
C ALA A 21 -3.74 -17.26 -22.38
N ALA A 22 -2.98 -17.66 -21.37
CA ALA A 22 -2.65 -16.77 -20.27
C ALA A 22 -1.74 -15.65 -20.80
N GLU A 23 -2.21 -14.41 -20.67
CA GLU A 23 -1.52 -13.21 -21.14
C GLU A 23 -1.42 -12.20 -19.99
N TRP A 24 -0.42 -11.31 -20.03
CA TRP A 24 -0.34 -10.22 -19.06
C TRP A 24 -1.32 -9.11 -19.42
N PHE A 25 -2.11 -8.70 -18.44
CA PHE A 25 -3.02 -7.58 -18.55
C PHE A 25 -2.70 -6.52 -17.49
N GLU A 26 -3.01 -5.27 -17.84
CA GLU A 26 -3.22 -4.17 -16.90
C GLU A 26 -4.72 -3.95 -16.75
N ALA A 27 -5.22 -4.00 -15.52
CA ALA A 27 -6.58 -3.62 -15.17
C ALA A 27 -6.56 -2.39 -14.25
N THR A 28 -7.16 -1.30 -14.70
CA THR A 28 -7.14 -0.02 -14.00
C THR A 28 -8.55 0.34 -13.52
N SER A 29 -8.67 0.63 -12.23
CA SER A 29 -9.89 1.11 -11.57
C SER A 29 -9.67 2.50 -10.95
N LYS A 30 -10.61 2.98 -10.13
CA LYS A 30 -10.44 4.26 -9.45
C LYS A 30 -9.25 4.21 -8.49
N HIS A 31 -9.09 3.15 -7.71
CA HIS A 31 -8.04 3.10 -6.67
C HIS A 31 -6.87 2.17 -6.99
N PHE A 32 -6.95 1.36 -8.05
CA PHE A 32 -5.97 0.32 -8.32
C PHE A 32 -5.47 0.31 -9.77
N ILE A 33 -4.23 -0.11 -9.94
CA ILE A 33 -3.69 -0.65 -11.18
C ILE A 33 -3.27 -2.09 -10.89
N VAL A 34 -3.84 -3.07 -11.57
CA VAL A 34 -3.55 -4.50 -11.33
C VAL A 34 -2.83 -5.08 -12.54
N TYR A 35 -1.61 -5.57 -12.33
CA TYR A 35 -0.87 -6.33 -13.31
C TYR A 35 -0.94 -7.82 -12.98
N ALA A 36 -1.48 -8.61 -13.90
CA ALA A 36 -1.64 -10.04 -13.70
C ALA A 36 -1.51 -10.82 -15.00
N ASN A 37 -0.93 -12.01 -14.92
CA ASN A 37 -0.96 -12.99 -16.00
C ASN A 37 -2.19 -13.90 -15.85
N GLY A 38 -3.02 -14.00 -16.89
CA GLY A 38 -4.23 -14.82 -16.87
C GLY A 38 -5.15 -14.56 -18.05
N THR A 39 -6.42 -14.93 -17.92
CA THR A 39 -7.45 -14.55 -18.89
C THR A 39 -7.97 -13.15 -18.59
N ALA A 40 -8.43 -12.44 -19.62
CA ALA A 40 -9.00 -11.09 -19.49
C ALA A 40 -10.10 -11.02 -18.39
N ASP A 41 -11.04 -11.97 -18.40
CA ASP A 41 -12.12 -12.07 -17.41
C ASP A 41 -11.62 -12.28 -15.98
N ALA A 42 -10.62 -13.13 -15.78
CA ALA A 42 -10.05 -13.38 -14.45
C ALA A 42 -9.32 -12.15 -13.89
N VAL A 43 -8.58 -11.42 -14.74
CA VAL A 43 -7.89 -10.20 -14.31
C VAL A 43 -8.88 -9.08 -14.02
N GLN A 44 -9.90 -8.90 -14.87
CA GLN A 44 -10.97 -7.92 -14.64
C GLN A 44 -11.70 -8.19 -13.32
N LYS A 45 -12.16 -9.43 -13.08
CA LYS A 45 -12.87 -9.81 -11.84
C LYS A 45 -12.02 -9.55 -10.59
N ARG A 46 -10.70 -9.73 -10.68
CA ARG A 46 -9.79 -9.45 -9.56
C ARG A 46 -9.72 -7.96 -9.25
N ALA A 47 -9.58 -7.12 -10.28
CA ALA A 47 -9.58 -5.66 -10.11
C ALA A 47 -10.94 -5.15 -9.60
N GLU A 48 -12.05 -5.67 -10.14
CA GLU A 48 -13.40 -5.36 -9.66
C GLU A 48 -13.56 -5.73 -8.19
N ARG A 49 -13.05 -6.89 -7.78
CA ARG A 49 -13.12 -7.35 -6.40
C ARG A 49 -12.34 -6.45 -5.43
N LEU A 50 -11.18 -5.93 -5.85
CA LEU A 50 -10.42 -4.97 -5.04
C LEU A 50 -11.16 -3.63 -4.91
N GLU A 51 -11.71 -3.13 -6.01
CA GLU A 51 -12.50 -1.89 -6.01
C GLU A 51 -13.78 -2.02 -5.17
N GLN A 52 -14.42 -3.19 -5.19
CA GLN A 52 -15.55 -3.51 -4.31
C GLN A 52 -15.14 -3.56 -2.84
N PHE A 53 -13.94 -4.06 -2.54
CA PHE A 53 -13.41 -4.09 -1.17
C PHE A 53 -13.08 -2.69 -0.65
N ASP A 54 -12.44 -1.83 -1.44
CA ASP A 54 -12.27 -0.41 -1.09
C ASP A 54 -13.64 0.24 -0.78
N SER A 55 -14.61 0.07 -1.68
CA SER A 55 -15.96 0.60 -1.52
C SER A 55 -16.63 0.09 -0.23
N LEU A 56 -16.45 -1.19 0.10
CA LEU A 56 -16.97 -1.81 1.31
C LEU A 56 -16.35 -1.21 2.58
N VAL A 57 -15.02 -1.10 2.63
CA VAL A 57 -14.31 -0.56 3.80
C VAL A 57 -14.66 0.91 3.99
N ARG A 58 -14.72 1.71 2.91
CA ARG A 58 -15.13 3.12 2.98
C ARG A 58 -16.58 3.27 3.44
N TYR A 59 -17.50 2.48 2.88
CA TYR A 59 -18.90 2.49 3.28
C TYR A 59 -19.05 2.11 4.76
N TYR A 60 -18.38 1.05 5.22
CA TYR A 60 -18.47 0.59 6.60
C TYR A 60 -17.92 1.61 7.61
N ASN A 61 -16.80 2.25 7.27
CA ASN A 61 -16.14 3.24 8.12
C ASN A 61 -16.65 4.67 7.92
N SER A 62 -17.64 4.88 7.06
CA SER A 62 -18.11 6.22 6.68
C SER A 62 -16.97 7.13 6.19
N ILE A 63 -15.98 6.58 5.49
CA ILE A 63 -14.86 7.34 4.92
C ILE A 63 -15.42 8.15 3.74
N PRO A 64 -15.36 9.49 3.79
CA PRO A 64 -15.87 10.33 2.70
C PRO A 64 -14.97 10.21 1.47
N SER A 65 -15.55 10.45 0.29
CA SER A 65 -14.72 10.71 -0.90
C SER A 65 -13.98 12.03 -0.73
N ARG A 66 -12.71 12.05 -1.13
CA ARG A 66 -11.83 13.23 -1.08
C ARG A 66 -11.43 13.66 -2.49
N GLU A 67 -11.13 14.94 -2.65
CA GLU A 67 -10.46 15.42 -3.85
C GLU A 67 -9.11 14.70 -3.98
N GLY A 68 -8.78 14.23 -5.20
CA GLY A 68 -7.58 13.41 -5.46
C GLY A 68 -7.77 11.91 -5.22
N ASP A 69 -8.96 11.45 -4.79
CA ASP A 69 -9.27 10.02 -4.74
C ASP A 69 -9.10 9.41 -6.14
N GLY A 70 -8.06 8.59 -6.29
CA GLY A 70 -7.72 7.88 -7.52
C GLY A 70 -6.58 8.48 -8.34
N SER A 71 -5.98 9.58 -7.89
CA SER A 71 -4.71 10.12 -8.43
C SER A 71 -3.52 9.24 -8.05
N ASN A 72 -3.46 8.79 -6.79
CA ASN A 72 -2.37 7.97 -6.26
C ASN A 72 -2.82 6.52 -6.10
N LYS A 73 -2.99 5.80 -7.22
CA LYS A 73 -3.48 4.42 -7.24
C LYS A 73 -2.48 3.45 -6.59
N VAL A 74 -2.98 2.39 -5.97
CA VAL A 74 -2.16 1.26 -5.53
C VAL A 74 -1.92 0.32 -6.70
N THR A 75 -0.65 0.09 -7.04
CA THR A 75 -0.24 -0.90 -8.04
C THR A 75 -0.19 -2.28 -7.39
N VAL A 76 -0.95 -3.24 -7.91
CA VAL A 76 -0.99 -4.62 -7.42
C VAL A 76 -0.38 -5.55 -8.45
N TYR A 77 0.73 -6.18 -8.09
CA TYR A 77 1.36 -7.22 -8.88
C TYR A 77 0.89 -8.60 -8.43
N VAL A 78 0.21 -9.31 -9.33
CA VAL A 78 -0.20 -10.69 -9.13
C VAL A 78 0.89 -11.60 -9.70
N VAL A 79 1.69 -12.18 -8.81
CA VAL A 79 2.83 -13.03 -9.18
C VAL A 79 2.45 -14.49 -9.16
N ALA A 80 3.28 -15.35 -9.74
CA ALA A 80 2.93 -16.75 -9.96
C ALA A 80 2.57 -17.52 -8.67
N ASN A 81 3.30 -17.28 -7.56
CA ASN A 81 3.18 -18.04 -6.32
C ASN A 81 3.90 -17.35 -5.16
N ASP A 82 3.78 -17.91 -3.96
CA ASP A 82 4.45 -17.45 -2.74
C ASP A 82 5.96 -17.33 -2.90
N ALA A 83 6.62 -18.24 -3.63
CA ALA A 83 8.08 -18.17 -3.81
C ALA A 83 8.49 -16.90 -4.58
N ALA A 84 7.69 -16.46 -5.55
CA ALA A 84 7.90 -15.18 -6.23
C ALA A 84 7.68 -13.99 -5.30
N VAL A 85 6.65 -14.04 -4.43
CA VAL A 85 6.43 -13.02 -3.40
C VAL A 85 7.62 -12.92 -2.45
N ARG A 86 8.10 -14.05 -1.92
CA ARG A 86 9.24 -14.09 -0.99
C ARG A 86 10.52 -13.59 -1.62
N ARG A 87 10.74 -13.88 -2.91
CA ARG A 87 11.87 -13.34 -3.69
C ARG A 87 11.80 -11.82 -3.81
N LEU A 88 10.61 -11.27 -4.06
CA LEU A 88 10.39 -9.82 -4.13
C LEU A 88 10.47 -9.18 -2.74
N PHE A 89 10.03 -9.86 -1.69
CA PHE A 89 10.14 -9.36 -0.32
C PHE A 89 11.61 -9.22 0.08
N GLY A 90 12.43 -10.24 -0.19
CA GLY A 90 13.84 -10.29 0.16
C GLY A 90 14.10 -10.86 1.56
N ALA A 91 15.17 -10.40 2.21
CA ALA A 91 15.57 -10.87 3.53
C ALA A 91 14.46 -10.67 4.58
N GLY A 92 14.25 -11.65 5.46
CA GLY A 92 13.18 -11.62 6.46
C GLY A 92 11.81 -12.08 5.96
N GLY A 93 11.65 -12.39 4.66
CA GLY A 93 10.37 -12.73 4.04
C GLY A 93 9.98 -14.21 4.02
N ALA A 94 10.64 -15.09 4.76
CA ALA A 94 10.51 -16.56 4.59
C ALA A 94 9.07 -17.09 4.73
N HIS A 95 8.21 -16.37 5.46
CA HIS A 95 6.82 -16.74 5.74
C HIS A 95 5.80 -15.72 5.20
N VAL A 96 6.22 -14.81 4.32
CA VAL A 96 5.34 -13.78 3.74
C VAL A 96 4.51 -14.40 2.61
N ALA A 97 3.19 -14.19 2.67
CA ALA A 97 2.21 -14.65 1.70
C ALA A 97 1.69 -13.51 0.78
N GLY A 98 2.12 -12.27 1.05
CA GLY A 98 1.79 -11.04 0.34
C GLY A 98 2.25 -9.86 1.19
N PHE A 99 2.49 -8.71 0.56
CA PHE A 99 2.89 -7.51 1.30
C PHE A 99 2.54 -6.24 0.54
N TYR A 100 2.42 -5.15 1.29
CA TYR A 100 2.18 -3.80 0.79
C TYR A 100 3.28 -2.83 1.22
N GLN A 101 3.53 -1.82 0.39
CA GLN A 101 4.40 -0.69 0.70
C GLN A 101 3.73 0.63 0.28
N GLY A 102 3.57 1.52 1.25
CA GLY A 102 3.13 2.90 1.03
C GLY A 102 4.28 3.78 0.57
N ARG A 103 4.13 4.38 -0.60
CA ARG A 103 5.09 5.34 -1.15
C ARG A 103 4.42 6.33 -2.09
N ALA A 104 4.87 7.57 -2.07
CA ALA A 104 4.39 8.67 -2.91
C ALA A 104 4.67 8.40 -4.38
N SER A 105 5.80 7.75 -4.70
CA SER A 105 6.18 7.35 -6.07
C SER A 105 5.29 6.28 -6.69
N GLY A 106 4.34 5.71 -5.93
CA GLY A 106 3.39 4.72 -6.39
C GLY A 106 3.32 3.54 -5.43
N SER A 107 2.38 3.60 -4.49
CA SER A 107 2.14 2.52 -3.52
C SER A 107 1.97 1.17 -4.22
N VAL A 108 2.59 0.12 -3.68
CA VAL A 108 2.66 -1.18 -4.35
C VAL A 108 2.24 -2.32 -3.41
N ALA A 109 1.58 -3.32 -3.96
CA ALA A 109 1.30 -4.59 -3.29
C ALA A 109 1.68 -5.77 -4.17
N PHE A 110 2.18 -6.84 -3.55
CA PHE A 110 2.52 -8.09 -4.21
C PHE A 110 1.69 -9.22 -3.61
N THR A 111 0.97 -9.95 -4.47
CA THR A 111 0.12 -11.08 -4.07
C THR A 111 0.35 -12.26 -5.00
N PRO A 112 0.29 -13.50 -4.52
CA PRO A 112 0.35 -14.67 -5.39
C PRO A 112 -0.98 -14.84 -6.15
N ALA A 113 -0.93 -15.44 -7.34
CA ALA A 113 -2.09 -15.70 -8.18
C ALA A 113 -3.03 -16.73 -7.58
N GLN A 114 -2.44 -17.71 -6.88
CA GLN A 114 -3.08 -18.84 -6.21
C GLN A 114 -2.47 -18.99 -4.81
N GLY A 115 -3.27 -19.42 -3.84
CA GLY A 115 -2.80 -19.72 -2.48
C GLY A 115 -3.05 -21.19 -2.14
N GLY A 116 -3.42 -21.46 -0.89
CA GLY A 116 -3.76 -22.82 -0.48
C GLY A 116 -5.02 -23.35 -1.18
N ASP A 117 -5.25 -24.65 -1.06
CA ASP A 117 -6.36 -25.37 -1.73
C ASP A 117 -7.70 -24.62 -1.51
N PRO A 118 -8.37 -24.16 -2.58
CA PRO A 118 -9.68 -23.51 -2.46
C PRO A 118 -10.76 -24.38 -1.81
N ALA A 119 -10.59 -25.71 -1.81
CA ALA A 119 -11.47 -26.64 -1.12
C ALA A 119 -11.19 -26.74 0.39
N ASP A 120 -10.01 -26.33 0.85
CA ASP A 120 -9.68 -26.24 2.27
C ASP A 120 -10.17 -24.89 2.82
N LEU A 121 -11.19 -24.94 3.66
CA LEU A 121 -11.73 -23.74 4.32
C LEU A 121 -10.71 -23.05 5.24
N ASN A 122 -9.69 -23.78 5.72
CA ASN A 122 -8.64 -23.24 6.57
C ASN A 122 -7.43 -22.74 5.78
N ALA A 123 -7.41 -22.91 4.45
CA ALA A 123 -6.31 -22.41 3.64
C ALA A 123 -6.29 -20.88 3.62
N LEU A 124 -5.12 -20.30 3.84
CA LEU A 124 -4.91 -18.87 3.63
C LEU A 124 -4.98 -18.57 2.13
N GLN A 125 -5.99 -17.77 1.76
CA GLN A 125 -6.19 -17.35 0.38
C GLN A 125 -5.47 -16.03 0.11
N PRO A 126 -4.88 -15.81 -1.10
CA PRO A 126 -4.12 -14.60 -1.40
C PRO A 126 -4.94 -13.32 -1.26
N GLN A 127 -6.23 -13.42 -1.58
CA GLN A 127 -7.18 -12.32 -1.44
C GLN A 127 -7.34 -11.86 0.01
N ILE A 128 -7.30 -12.77 0.99
CA ILE A 128 -7.36 -12.43 2.42
C ILE A 128 -6.14 -11.58 2.78
N VAL A 129 -4.95 -12.02 2.37
CA VAL A 129 -3.70 -11.27 2.60
C VAL A 129 -3.78 -9.89 1.94
N LEU A 130 -4.17 -9.82 0.67
CA LEU A 130 -4.26 -8.54 -0.04
C LEU A 130 -5.28 -7.58 0.60
N PHE A 131 -6.41 -8.09 1.09
CA PHE A 131 -7.39 -7.27 1.82
C PHE A 131 -6.87 -6.82 3.19
N HIS A 132 -6.12 -7.65 3.89
CA HIS A 132 -5.42 -7.29 5.13
C HIS A 132 -4.46 -6.13 4.88
N GLU A 133 -3.54 -6.30 3.93
CA GLU A 133 -2.55 -5.30 3.54
C GLU A 133 -3.20 -4.00 3.03
N TYR A 134 -4.29 -4.10 2.26
CA TYR A 134 -5.02 -2.91 1.82
C TYR A 134 -5.80 -2.22 2.94
N THR A 135 -6.20 -2.95 3.97
CA THR A 135 -6.80 -2.34 5.16
C THR A 135 -5.76 -1.50 5.89
N HIS A 136 -4.52 -1.96 6.01
CA HIS A 136 -3.40 -1.14 6.50
C HIS A 136 -3.23 0.14 5.68
N HIS A 137 -3.28 0.05 4.35
CA HIS A 137 -3.24 1.22 3.45
C HIS A 137 -4.35 2.25 3.79
N LEU A 138 -5.60 1.80 3.90
CA LEU A 138 -6.72 2.68 4.24
C LEU A 138 -6.63 3.22 5.66
N MET A 139 -6.11 2.43 6.60
CA MET A 139 -6.00 2.86 7.99
C MET A 139 -5.01 4.01 8.15
N LEU A 140 -3.81 3.85 7.59
CA LEU A 140 -2.79 4.91 7.56
C LEU A 140 -3.27 6.15 6.78
N GLY A 141 -4.20 5.97 5.82
CA GLY A 141 -4.84 7.03 5.03
C GLY A 141 -5.93 7.85 5.73
N ASN A 142 -6.53 7.31 6.80
CA ASN A 142 -7.80 7.83 7.31
C ASN A 142 -7.92 7.88 8.83
N PHE A 143 -6.98 7.33 9.59
CA PHE A 143 -6.99 7.39 11.06
C PHE A 143 -5.74 8.11 11.59
N ASP A 144 -5.95 9.23 12.29
CA ASP A 144 -4.89 10.06 12.89
C ASP A 144 -4.52 9.62 14.32
N THR A 145 -5.01 8.47 14.76
CA THR A 145 -4.88 7.98 16.14
C THR A 145 -3.83 6.88 16.25
N ALA A 146 -3.14 6.84 17.39
CA ALA A 146 -2.29 5.71 17.71
C ALA A 146 -3.18 4.49 17.99
N LEU A 147 -2.91 3.38 17.29
CA LEU A 147 -3.63 2.14 17.44
C LEU A 147 -2.76 1.12 18.19
N PRO A 148 -3.27 0.48 19.26
CA PRO A 148 -2.53 -0.56 19.95
C PRO A 148 -2.35 -1.78 19.04
N ALA A 149 -1.23 -2.50 19.19
CA ALA A 149 -0.81 -3.60 18.30
C ALA A 149 -1.92 -4.60 17.96
N TRP A 150 -2.67 -5.02 18.98
CA TRP A 150 -3.73 -6.01 18.81
C TRP A 150 -4.85 -5.51 17.90
N TYR A 151 -5.15 -4.22 17.91
CA TYR A 151 -6.19 -3.63 17.07
C TYR A 151 -5.63 -3.22 15.71
N ALA A 152 -4.38 -2.74 15.67
CA ALA A 152 -3.67 -2.43 14.44
C ALA A 152 -3.59 -3.64 13.49
N GLU A 153 -3.43 -4.87 14.01
CA GLU A 153 -3.49 -6.10 13.19
C GLU A 153 -4.88 -6.76 13.21
N GLY A 154 -5.59 -6.73 14.34
CA GLY A 154 -6.88 -7.39 14.49
C GLY A 154 -7.99 -6.79 13.62
N TYR A 155 -7.92 -5.48 13.33
CA TYR A 155 -8.89 -4.81 12.48
C TYR A 155 -8.72 -5.12 10.99
N PRO A 156 -7.50 -5.07 10.42
CA PRO A 156 -7.20 -5.68 9.12
C PRO A 156 -7.62 -7.14 9.00
N GLU A 157 -7.33 -7.98 10.00
CA GLU A 157 -7.79 -9.37 10.01
C GLU A 157 -9.34 -9.46 9.99
N PHE A 158 -10.04 -8.55 10.68
CA PHE A 158 -11.51 -8.53 10.69
C PHE A 158 -12.10 -8.14 9.34
N LEU A 159 -11.54 -7.11 8.68
CA LEU A 159 -12.02 -6.66 7.38
C LEU A 159 -11.63 -7.65 6.26
N SER A 160 -10.47 -8.29 6.36
CA SER A 160 -9.95 -9.20 5.33
C SER A 160 -10.78 -10.47 5.12
N THR A 161 -11.62 -10.84 6.10
CA THR A 161 -12.56 -11.94 5.97
C THR A 161 -13.83 -11.58 5.19
N ALA A 162 -13.86 -10.43 4.50
CA ALA A 162 -14.95 -10.06 3.63
C ALA A 162 -15.24 -11.14 2.57
N ARG A 163 -16.47 -11.71 2.60
CA ARG A 163 -16.90 -12.77 1.68
C ARG A 163 -18.02 -12.26 0.79
N PHE A 164 -17.69 -12.03 -0.48
CA PHE A 164 -18.66 -11.55 -1.45
C PHE A 164 -19.44 -12.71 -2.05
N GLU A 165 -20.75 -12.58 -1.98
CA GLU A 165 -21.73 -13.41 -2.68
C GLU A 165 -22.22 -12.66 -3.91
N LYS A 166 -23.19 -13.23 -4.63
CA LYS A 166 -23.77 -12.63 -5.85
C LYS A 166 -24.37 -11.24 -5.63
N ASP A 167 -25.14 -11.06 -4.55
CA ASP A 167 -25.96 -9.86 -4.32
C ASP A 167 -25.58 -9.07 -3.06
N PHE A 168 -24.72 -9.62 -2.22
CA PHE A 168 -24.31 -9.02 -0.96
C PHE A 168 -22.90 -9.47 -0.57
N VAL A 169 -22.30 -8.77 0.39
CA VAL A 169 -21.03 -9.15 1.01
C VAL A 169 -21.24 -9.34 2.51
N TRP A 170 -20.65 -10.42 3.04
CA TRP A 170 -20.45 -10.59 4.47
C TRP A 170 -19.17 -9.86 4.88
N LEU A 171 -19.24 -8.95 5.84
CA LEU A 171 -18.07 -8.30 6.44
C LEU A 171 -17.86 -8.81 7.86
N GLY A 172 -16.61 -9.15 8.20
CA GLY A 172 -16.30 -9.79 9.47
C GLY A 172 -16.77 -11.24 9.52
N ALA A 173 -16.58 -12.01 8.45
CA ALA A 173 -16.85 -13.45 8.52
C ALA A 173 -15.83 -14.16 9.44
N PRO A 174 -16.12 -15.36 9.94
CA PRO A 174 -15.16 -16.15 10.72
C PRO A 174 -13.82 -16.33 9.99
N ALA A 175 -12.71 -16.02 10.66
CA ALA A 175 -11.36 -16.22 10.13
C ALA A 175 -10.96 -17.70 10.15
N GLN A 176 -11.53 -18.50 9.23
CA GLN A 176 -11.26 -19.94 9.16
C GLN A 176 -9.77 -20.27 9.00
N HIS A 177 -9.04 -19.43 8.26
CA HIS A 177 -7.58 -19.55 8.11
C HIS A 177 -6.79 -19.36 9.42
N ARG A 178 -7.43 -18.88 10.50
CA ARG A 178 -6.88 -18.77 11.85
C ARG A 178 -7.41 -19.83 12.82
N ALA A 179 -8.23 -20.77 12.36
CA ALA A 179 -8.91 -21.73 13.24
C ALA A 179 -7.94 -22.55 14.09
N TYR A 180 -6.81 -22.99 13.52
CA TYR A 180 -5.76 -23.71 14.24
C TYR A 180 -5.17 -22.86 15.37
N ASP A 181 -4.74 -21.63 15.06
CA ASP A 181 -4.15 -20.71 16.04
C ASP A 181 -5.13 -20.33 17.15
N LEU A 182 -6.41 -20.20 16.81
CA LEU A 182 -7.49 -19.85 17.75
C LEU A 182 -7.84 -20.99 18.71
N LEU A 183 -7.88 -22.24 18.23
CA LEU A 183 -8.40 -23.38 18.98
C LEU A 183 -7.31 -24.23 19.65
N LEU A 184 -6.12 -24.31 19.03
CA LEU A 184 -5.04 -25.20 19.43
C LEU A 184 -3.71 -24.47 19.67
N GLY A 185 -3.60 -23.20 19.25
CA GLY A 185 -2.39 -22.39 19.37
C GLY A 185 -2.10 -21.90 20.79
N SER A 186 -0.92 -21.28 20.96
CA SER A 186 -0.52 -20.68 22.25
C SER A 186 -1.42 -19.48 22.56
N GLU A 187 -2.16 -19.55 23.66
CA GLU A 187 -3.07 -18.48 24.05
C GLU A 187 -2.30 -17.25 24.55
N LEU A 188 -2.27 -16.19 23.73
CA LEU A 188 -2.18 -14.84 24.30
C LEU A 188 -3.51 -14.54 25.01
N THR A 189 -3.43 -14.26 26.30
CA THR A 189 -4.56 -13.76 27.10
C THR A 189 -4.90 -12.33 26.70
N ALA A 190 -6.12 -11.89 27.01
CA ALA A 190 -6.54 -10.50 26.78
C ALA A 190 -5.57 -9.50 27.42
N GLU A 191 -5.13 -9.74 28.67
CA GLU A 191 -4.16 -8.88 29.35
C GLU A 191 -2.79 -8.86 28.64
N GLN A 192 -2.34 -10.00 28.11
CA GLN A 192 -1.11 -10.04 27.31
C GLN A 192 -1.23 -9.20 26.03
N LEU A 193 -2.36 -9.25 25.32
CA LEU A 193 -2.60 -8.40 24.15
C LEU A 193 -2.54 -6.91 24.48
N PHE A 194 -3.11 -6.50 25.62
CA PHE A 194 -3.12 -5.09 26.05
C PHE A 194 -1.77 -4.61 26.61
N SER A 195 -0.85 -5.53 26.92
CA SER A 195 0.50 -5.23 27.42
C SER A 195 1.58 -5.43 26.36
N LEU A 196 1.19 -5.75 25.11
CA LEU A 196 2.15 -5.88 24.03
C LEU A 196 2.87 -4.55 23.80
N ASP A 197 4.19 -4.63 23.96
CA ASP A 197 5.12 -3.54 23.70
C ASP A 197 5.61 -3.66 22.26
N GLN A 198 5.12 -2.79 21.37
CA GLN A 198 5.53 -2.73 19.96
C GLN A 198 7.01 -2.38 19.79
N THR A 199 7.67 -1.87 20.84
CA THR A 199 9.11 -1.62 20.85
C THR A 199 9.92 -2.89 21.15
N LYS A 200 9.31 -4.07 21.17
CA LYS A 200 10.02 -5.33 21.35
C LYS A 200 9.72 -6.30 20.22
N LYS A 201 10.77 -6.95 19.73
CA LYS A 201 10.64 -8.03 18.76
C LYS A 201 9.81 -9.16 19.38
N MET A 202 8.68 -9.47 18.76
CA MET A 202 7.85 -10.61 19.14
C MET A 202 8.44 -11.92 18.64
N ARG A 203 8.25 -13.00 19.39
CA ARG A 203 8.50 -14.37 18.92
C ARG A 203 7.41 -14.77 17.93
N ASP A 204 7.71 -15.69 17.00
CA ASP A 204 6.75 -16.15 15.98
C ASP A 204 5.42 -16.63 16.56
N SER A 205 5.45 -17.33 17.70
CA SER A 205 4.22 -17.78 18.39
C SER A 205 3.39 -16.62 18.96
N GLN A 206 4.04 -15.54 19.42
CA GLN A 206 3.34 -14.32 19.87
C GLN A 206 2.77 -13.56 18.68
N THR A 207 3.49 -13.53 17.55
CA THR A 207 3.01 -12.93 16.31
C THR A 207 1.76 -13.67 15.80
N ALA A 208 1.79 -15.01 15.72
CA ALA A 208 0.61 -15.79 15.34
C ALA A 208 -0.57 -15.57 16.30
N GLY A 209 -0.29 -15.55 17.62
CA GLY A 209 -1.28 -15.24 18.65
C GLY A 209 -1.85 -13.83 18.53
N LEU A 210 -1.05 -12.84 18.13
CA LEU A 210 -1.47 -11.45 17.91
C LEU A 210 -2.52 -11.37 16.81
N TYR A 211 -2.26 -11.99 15.65
CA TYR A 211 -3.22 -12.00 14.54
C TYR A 211 -4.51 -12.73 14.93
N ALA A 212 -4.39 -13.96 15.43
CA ALA A 212 -5.54 -14.78 15.76
C ALA A 212 -6.40 -14.18 16.89
N ARG A 213 -5.79 -13.85 18.03
CA ARG A 213 -6.53 -13.30 19.18
C ARG A 213 -6.88 -11.82 18.99
N GLY A 214 -6.10 -11.08 18.20
CA GLY A 214 -6.43 -9.73 17.75
C GLY A 214 -7.70 -9.71 16.90
N TRP A 215 -7.83 -10.66 15.95
CA TRP A 215 -9.08 -10.86 15.21
C TRP A 215 -10.24 -11.19 16.16
N LEU A 216 -10.07 -12.16 17.07
CA LEU A 216 -11.14 -12.60 17.97
C LEU A 216 -11.64 -11.45 18.86
N LEU A 217 -10.72 -10.68 19.46
CA LEU A 217 -11.05 -9.54 20.30
C LEU A 217 -11.74 -8.44 19.48
N THR A 218 -11.21 -8.13 18.29
CA THR A 218 -11.81 -7.15 17.39
C THR A 218 -13.23 -7.55 16.98
N HIS A 219 -13.40 -8.78 16.51
CA HIS A 219 -14.69 -9.31 16.10
C HIS A 219 -15.70 -9.29 17.26
N TYR A 220 -15.28 -9.70 18.46
CA TYR A 220 -16.10 -9.66 19.67
C TYR A 220 -16.54 -8.24 20.04
N LEU A 221 -15.64 -7.26 19.91
CA LEU A 221 -15.92 -5.87 20.27
C LEU A 221 -16.74 -5.13 19.21
N MET A 222 -16.53 -5.40 17.92
CA MET A 222 -17.15 -4.62 16.85
C MET A 222 -18.58 -5.07 16.53
N ILE A 223 -18.85 -6.38 16.56
CA ILE A 223 -20.16 -6.93 16.17
C ILE A 223 -21.29 -6.52 17.12
N ASP A 224 -21.00 -6.22 18.38
CA ASP A 224 -21.97 -5.78 19.38
C ASP A 224 -21.88 -4.25 19.58
N PRO A 225 -22.95 -3.47 19.35
CA PRO A 225 -22.90 -2.01 19.48
C PRO A 225 -22.49 -1.50 20.87
N LYS A 226 -22.83 -2.22 21.95
CA LYS A 226 -22.42 -1.82 23.30
C LYS A 226 -20.92 -2.02 23.48
N ARG A 227 -20.36 -3.11 22.93
CA ARG A 227 -18.93 -3.37 22.97
C ARG A 227 -18.13 -2.45 22.05
N ALA A 228 -18.72 -2.05 20.93
CA ALA A 228 -18.11 -1.07 20.03
C ALA A 228 -17.91 0.28 20.75
N ALA A 229 -18.87 0.69 21.59
CA ALA A 229 -18.71 1.85 22.44
C ALA A 229 -17.59 1.70 23.49
N GLN A 230 -17.40 0.49 24.05
CA GLN A 230 -16.28 0.19 24.96
C GLN A 230 -14.93 0.25 24.24
N LEU A 231 -14.86 -0.30 23.01
CA LEU A 231 -13.66 -0.19 22.16
C LEU A 231 -13.31 1.27 21.89
N ASN A 232 -14.30 2.10 21.55
CA ASN A 232 -14.07 3.53 21.36
C ASN A 232 -13.54 4.21 22.63
N ALA A 233 -14.15 3.93 23.79
CA ALA A 233 -13.66 4.46 25.07
C ALA A 233 -12.22 4.01 25.40
N TYR A 234 -11.88 2.75 25.07
CA TYR A 234 -10.52 2.24 25.19
C TYR A 234 -9.54 2.98 24.28
N LEU A 235 -9.85 3.15 22.99
CA LEU A 235 -8.96 3.83 22.04
C LEU A 235 -8.75 5.30 22.40
N VAL A 236 -9.80 6.00 22.89
CA VAL A 236 -9.67 7.36 23.42
C VAL A 236 -8.70 7.38 24.61
N ALA A 237 -8.87 6.48 25.58
CA ALA A 237 -7.97 6.40 26.74
C ALA A 237 -6.50 6.14 26.36
N ILE A 238 -6.24 5.30 25.35
CA ILE A 238 -4.88 5.07 24.83
C ILE A 238 -4.31 6.36 24.23
N ASN A 239 -5.10 7.08 23.44
CA ASN A 239 -4.65 8.31 22.80
C ASN A 239 -4.48 9.48 23.80
N ASP A 240 -5.14 9.40 24.96
CA ASP A 240 -4.91 10.28 26.12
C ASP A 240 -3.65 9.89 26.93
N GLY A 241 -2.92 8.85 26.53
CA GLY A 241 -1.67 8.41 27.15
C GLY A 241 -1.83 7.41 28.30
N LYS A 242 -3.02 6.85 28.52
CA LYS A 242 -3.18 5.80 29.55
C LYS A 242 -2.49 4.50 29.11
N PRO A 243 -1.80 3.80 30.02
CA PRO A 243 -1.23 2.49 29.72
C PRO A 243 -2.28 1.48 29.24
N GLY A 244 -1.88 0.59 28.31
CA GLY A 244 -2.78 -0.34 27.63
C GLY A 244 -3.67 -1.18 28.56
N VAL A 245 -3.09 -1.80 29.58
CA VAL A 245 -3.82 -2.63 30.55
C VAL A 245 -4.76 -1.80 31.42
N GLU A 246 -4.35 -0.58 31.81
CA GLU A 246 -5.17 0.31 32.64
C GLU A 246 -6.39 0.81 31.87
N ALA A 247 -6.18 1.27 30.63
CA ALA A 247 -7.25 1.66 29.72
C ALA A 247 -8.23 0.49 29.48
N ALA A 248 -7.71 -0.73 29.31
CA ALA A 248 -8.52 -1.93 29.12
C ALA A 248 -9.36 -2.26 30.36
N ARG A 249 -8.80 -2.16 31.58
CA ARG A 249 -9.57 -2.37 32.82
C ARG A 249 -10.67 -1.34 32.98
N ALA A 250 -10.41 -0.09 32.62
CA ALA A 250 -11.42 0.97 32.66
C ALA A 250 -12.56 0.74 31.65
N ALA A 251 -12.25 0.30 30.43
CA ALA A 251 -13.24 0.13 29.36
C ALA A 251 -13.99 -1.21 29.42
N PHE A 252 -13.30 -2.30 29.77
CA PHE A 252 -13.81 -3.67 29.67
C PHE A 252 -14.04 -4.35 31.03
N GLY A 253 -13.54 -3.77 32.13
CA GLY A 253 -13.68 -4.32 33.48
C GLY A 253 -12.64 -5.40 33.80
N ASP A 254 -13.07 -6.49 34.43
CA ASP A 254 -12.20 -7.62 34.76
C ASP A 254 -11.69 -8.33 33.50
N LEU A 255 -10.38 -8.22 33.24
CA LEU A 255 -9.74 -8.82 32.06
C LEU A 255 -9.76 -10.35 32.07
N ASN A 256 -9.83 -10.98 33.25
CA ASN A 256 -10.01 -12.43 33.34
C ASN A 256 -11.43 -12.83 32.91
N ALA A 257 -12.43 -12.04 33.29
CA ALA A 257 -13.80 -12.22 32.81
C ALA A 257 -13.89 -11.99 31.30
N LEU A 258 -13.20 -10.97 30.76
CA LEU A 258 -13.10 -10.76 29.32
C LEU A 258 -12.47 -11.97 28.62
N ASN A 259 -11.36 -12.51 29.13
CA ASN A 259 -10.70 -13.67 28.53
C ASN A 259 -11.63 -14.89 28.50
N ARG A 260 -12.34 -15.20 29.59
CA ARG A 260 -13.35 -16.26 29.61
C ARG A 260 -14.48 -16.00 28.61
N ALA A 261 -14.91 -14.75 28.47
CA ALA A 261 -15.96 -14.39 27.53
C ALA A 261 -15.52 -14.52 26.06
N LEU A 262 -14.26 -14.21 25.75
CA LEU A 262 -13.67 -14.45 24.42
C LEU A 262 -13.58 -15.94 24.12
N SER A 263 -13.13 -16.76 25.08
CA SER A 263 -13.12 -18.23 24.92
C SER A 263 -14.52 -18.78 24.70
N ALA A 264 -15.52 -18.35 25.49
CA ALA A 264 -16.91 -18.75 25.30
C ALA A 264 -17.48 -18.27 23.95
N TYR A 265 -17.09 -17.09 23.49
CA TYR A 265 -17.49 -16.55 22.19
C TYR A 265 -16.91 -17.36 21.03
N LEU A 266 -15.64 -17.74 21.12
CA LEU A 266 -14.94 -18.56 20.12
C LEU A 266 -15.61 -19.93 19.92
N HIS A 267 -16.12 -20.54 21.00
CA HIS A 267 -16.75 -21.86 20.97
C HIS A 267 -18.24 -21.84 20.59
N LYS A 268 -18.78 -20.69 20.17
CA LYS A 268 -20.14 -20.66 19.62
C LYS A 268 -20.20 -21.43 18.30
N SER A 269 -21.30 -22.12 18.07
CA SER A 269 -21.54 -22.83 16.80
C SER A 269 -21.70 -21.89 15.60
N THR A 270 -22.00 -20.61 15.83
CA THR A 270 -22.12 -19.57 14.81
C THR A 270 -21.60 -18.23 15.34
N MET A 271 -21.09 -17.41 14.42
CA MET A 271 -20.70 -16.02 14.67
C MET A 271 -21.45 -15.11 13.70
N ALA A 272 -21.84 -13.93 14.18
CA ALA A 272 -22.51 -12.94 13.36
C ALA A 272 -21.50 -12.20 12.48
N ALA A 273 -21.96 -11.76 11.31
CA ALA A 273 -21.23 -10.93 10.37
C ALA A 273 -22.18 -9.88 9.80
N TYR A 274 -21.65 -8.74 9.34
CA TYR A 274 -22.48 -7.72 8.69
C TYR A 274 -22.86 -8.16 7.29
N LYS A 275 -24.16 -8.16 6.98
CA LYS A 275 -24.66 -8.39 5.63
C LYS A 275 -24.88 -7.06 4.92
N ILE A 276 -24.04 -6.74 3.94
CA ILE A 276 -24.12 -5.48 3.20
C ILE A 276 -24.56 -5.79 1.76
N PRO A 277 -25.75 -5.35 1.33
CA PRO A 277 -26.18 -5.50 -0.06
C PRO A 277 -25.21 -4.77 -1.00
N LEU A 278 -24.80 -5.42 -2.10
CA LEU A 278 -23.90 -4.80 -3.09
C LEU A 278 -24.54 -3.58 -3.77
N THR A 279 -25.87 -3.48 -3.75
CA THR A 279 -26.61 -2.30 -4.22
C THR A 279 -26.35 -1.02 -3.41
N ARG A 280 -25.75 -1.13 -2.21
CA ARG A 280 -25.30 0.01 -1.41
C ARG A 280 -23.89 0.49 -1.75
N LEU A 281 -23.14 -0.29 -2.52
CA LEU A 281 -21.78 0.03 -2.92
C LEU A 281 -21.78 0.55 -4.36
N PRO A 282 -20.87 1.48 -4.72
CA PRO A 282 -20.63 1.84 -6.11
C PRO A 282 -20.31 0.61 -6.95
N LYS A 283 -20.78 0.58 -8.20
CA LYS A 283 -20.37 -0.47 -9.14
C LYS A 283 -18.90 -0.23 -9.54
N PRO A 284 -18.04 -1.26 -9.46
CA PRO A 284 -16.66 -1.10 -9.88
C PRO A 284 -16.61 -0.82 -11.38
N VAL A 285 -15.77 0.13 -11.78
CA VAL A 285 -15.46 0.41 -13.18
C VAL A 285 -14.00 0.08 -13.40
N VAL A 286 -13.74 -0.88 -14.29
CA VAL A 286 -12.41 -1.38 -14.62
C VAL A 286 -12.19 -1.23 -16.12
N THR A 287 -11.07 -0.60 -16.49
CA THR A 287 -10.56 -0.62 -17.86
C THR A 287 -9.47 -1.68 -17.95
N LEU A 288 -9.53 -2.54 -18.97
CA LEU A 288 -8.61 -3.65 -19.15
C LEU A 288 -7.88 -3.49 -20.49
N ARG A 289 -6.56 -3.70 -20.49
CA ARG A 289 -5.76 -3.79 -21.71
C ARG A 289 -4.72 -4.92 -21.61
N PRO A 290 -4.44 -5.67 -22.68
CA PRO A 290 -3.27 -6.53 -22.72
C PRO A 290 -2.00 -5.67 -22.69
N LEU A 291 -0.94 -6.20 -22.07
CA LEU A 291 0.37 -5.57 -22.14
C LEU A 291 0.95 -5.72 -23.56
N SER A 292 1.63 -4.67 -24.02
CA SER A 292 2.38 -4.67 -25.27
C SER A 292 3.49 -5.74 -25.25
N PRO A 293 4.03 -6.15 -26.41
CA PRO A 293 5.17 -7.06 -26.46
C PRO A 293 6.35 -6.59 -25.59
N GLY A 294 6.68 -5.29 -25.62
CA GLY A 294 7.77 -4.74 -24.83
C GLY A 294 7.47 -4.66 -23.34
N GLU A 295 6.23 -4.29 -22.97
CA GLU A 295 5.79 -4.31 -21.57
C GLU A 295 5.87 -5.72 -20.98
N ARG A 296 5.47 -6.76 -21.73
CA ARG A 296 5.55 -8.17 -21.30
C ARG A 296 6.98 -8.64 -21.06
N GLU A 297 7.94 -8.15 -21.84
CA GLU A 297 9.35 -8.45 -21.63
C GLU A 297 9.93 -7.70 -20.42
N MET A 298 9.44 -6.49 -20.14
CA MET A 298 9.96 -5.62 -19.07
C MET A 298 9.27 -5.84 -17.71
N ILE A 299 8.09 -6.48 -17.66
CA ILE A 299 7.22 -6.48 -16.47
C ILE A 299 7.88 -7.08 -15.21
N THR A 300 8.74 -8.08 -15.35
CA THR A 300 9.46 -8.68 -14.21
C THR A 300 10.53 -7.74 -13.64
N LEU A 301 11.18 -6.96 -14.49
CA LEU A 301 12.12 -5.91 -14.09
C LEU A 301 11.37 -4.74 -13.46
N ARG A 302 10.21 -4.37 -14.03
CA ARG A 302 9.31 -3.35 -13.48
C ARG A 302 8.91 -3.69 -12.04
N MET A 303 8.49 -4.93 -11.77
CA MET A 303 8.16 -5.39 -10.41
C MET A 303 9.32 -5.23 -9.42
N ARG A 304 10.56 -5.52 -9.86
CA ARG A 304 11.76 -5.38 -9.02
C ARG A 304 12.12 -3.92 -8.78
N SER A 305 11.96 -3.05 -9.77
CA SER A 305 12.12 -1.59 -9.66
C SER A 305 11.08 -1.03 -8.68
N ASP A 306 9.80 -1.36 -8.89
CA ASP A 306 8.70 -0.90 -8.05
C ASP A 306 8.74 -1.46 -6.63
N ARG A 307 9.40 -2.58 -6.41
CA ARG A 307 9.66 -3.06 -5.04
C ARG A 307 10.57 -2.11 -4.25
N GLY A 308 11.36 -1.28 -4.93
CA GLY A 308 12.39 -0.45 -4.33
C GLY A 308 13.77 -1.10 -4.46
N VAL A 309 14.72 -0.29 -4.95
CA VAL A 309 16.10 -0.70 -5.21
C VAL A 309 17.05 0.33 -4.61
N ASN A 310 18.28 -0.10 -4.34
CA ASN A 310 19.37 0.81 -4.03
C ASN A 310 20.36 0.81 -5.21
N HIS A 311 21.39 1.65 -5.14
CA HIS A 311 22.38 1.76 -6.21
C HIS A 311 23.01 0.40 -6.60
N GLU A 312 23.22 -0.51 -5.65
CA GLU A 312 23.80 -1.84 -5.93
C GLU A 312 22.79 -2.77 -6.61
N THR A 313 21.53 -2.78 -6.15
CA THR A 313 20.49 -3.67 -6.69
C THR A 313 19.87 -3.14 -7.99
N ALA A 314 20.02 -1.85 -8.29
CA ALA A 314 19.56 -1.22 -9.52
C ALA A 314 20.44 -1.55 -10.75
N GLN A 315 21.77 -1.69 -10.59
CA GLN A 315 22.68 -1.95 -11.73
C GLN A 315 22.34 -3.23 -12.51
N PRO A 316 22.06 -4.39 -11.86
CA PRO A 316 21.65 -5.58 -12.59
C PRO A 316 20.33 -5.40 -13.35
N ILE A 317 19.37 -4.68 -12.75
CA ILE A 317 18.07 -4.41 -13.38
C ILE A 317 18.28 -3.55 -14.63
N LEU A 318 19.09 -2.49 -14.55
CA LEU A 318 19.43 -1.66 -15.70
C LEU A 318 20.09 -2.48 -16.82
N ALA A 319 21.04 -3.34 -16.48
CA ALA A 319 21.75 -4.17 -17.45
C ALA A 319 20.80 -5.12 -18.20
N GLU A 320 19.81 -5.70 -17.51
CA GLU A 320 18.77 -6.52 -18.12
C GLU A 320 17.74 -5.68 -18.93
N ALA A 321 17.42 -4.47 -18.47
CA ALA A 321 16.41 -3.61 -19.06
C ALA A 321 16.87 -2.90 -20.36
N LEU A 322 18.15 -2.53 -20.44
CA LEU A 322 18.73 -1.80 -21.59
C LEU A 322 18.46 -2.48 -22.95
N PRO A 323 18.79 -3.77 -23.17
CA PRO A 323 18.52 -4.42 -24.45
C PRO A 323 17.02 -4.59 -24.77
N ILE A 324 16.14 -4.54 -23.76
CA ILE A 324 14.68 -4.51 -23.98
C ILE A 324 14.28 -3.12 -24.46
N ALA A 325 14.72 -2.06 -23.76
CA ALA A 325 14.42 -0.68 -24.14
C ALA A 325 14.94 -0.32 -25.55
N GLU A 326 16.08 -0.87 -25.97
CA GLU A 326 16.62 -0.67 -27.32
C GLU A 326 15.80 -1.36 -28.42
N ARG A 327 15.19 -2.51 -28.11
CA ARG A 327 14.29 -3.22 -29.05
C ARG A 327 12.93 -2.55 -29.17
N TYR A 328 12.48 -1.85 -28.13
CA TYR A 328 11.18 -1.18 -28.08
C TYR A 328 11.31 0.35 -27.93
N PRO A 329 11.99 1.06 -28.86
CA PRO A 329 12.23 2.51 -28.73
C PRO A 329 10.97 3.35 -28.99
N LYS A 330 9.94 2.75 -29.60
CA LYS A 330 8.65 3.39 -29.93
C LYS A 330 7.52 2.99 -28.99
N ASP A 331 7.83 2.32 -27.89
CA ASP A 331 6.86 2.00 -26.84
C ASP A 331 7.03 2.98 -25.67
N ALA A 332 6.08 3.89 -25.50
CA ALA A 332 6.16 4.95 -24.50
C ALA A 332 6.25 4.40 -23.07
N MET A 333 5.52 3.32 -22.77
CA MET A 333 5.49 2.74 -21.42
C MET A 333 6.82 2.05 -21.12
N VAL A 334 7.37 1.30 -22.08
CA VAL A 334 8.69 0.66 -21.92
C VAL A 334 9.79 1.69 -21.70
N GLN A 335 9.78 2.79 -22.47
CA GLN A 335 10.75 3.87 -22.27
C GLN A 335 10.54 4.59 -20.93
N GLY A 336 9.28 4.75 -20.47
CA GLY A 336 8.97 5.29 -19.15
C GLY A 336 9.49 4.44 -17.99
N TRP A 337 9.25 3.12 -18.04
CA TRP A 337 9.78 2.17 -17.06
C TRP A 337 11.31 2.09 -17.09
N PHE A 338 11.90 2.15 -18.27
CA PHE A 338 13.35 2.17 -18.41
C PHE A 338 13.98 3.46 -17.85
N ALA A 339 13.31 4.61 -17.99
CA ALA A 339 13.78 5.87 -17.42
C ALA A 339 13.93 5.80 -15.89
N GLU A 340 12.98 5.16 -15.20
CA GLU A 340 13.05 4.85 -13.77
C GLU A 340 14.26 3.98 -13.44
N MET A 341 14.36 2.81 -14.07
CA MET A 341 15.44 1.85 -13.80
C MET A 341 16.83 2.44 -14.04
N ALA A 342 16.96 3.28 -15.08
CA ALA A 342 18.19 4.02 -15.37
C ALA A 342 18.48 5.10 -14.33
N LEU A 343 17.47 5.84 -13.88
CA LEU A 343 17.60 6.82 -12.81
C LEU A 343 18.05 6.17 -11.50
N ASP A 344 17.43 5.06 -11.11
CA ASP A 344 17.74 4.31 -9.89
C ASP A 344 19.17 3.75 -9.90
N ALA A 345 19.66 3.36 -11.08
CA ALA A 345 21.04 2.93 -11.30
C ALA A 345 22.03 4.11 -11.49
N GLY A 346 21.60 5.35 -11.24
CA GLY A 346 22.46 6.54 -11.35
C GLY A 346 22.83 6.96 -12.79
N ARG A 347 22.23 6.33 -13.81
CA ARG A 347 22.45 6.62 -15.22
C ARG A 347 21.51 7.71 -15.72
N ASN A 348 21.73 8.91 -15.20
CA ASN A 348 21.00 10.13 -15.56
C ASN A 348 21.04 10.45 -17.07
N ASP A 349 22.05 10.00 -17.79
CA ASP A 349 22.17 10.12 -19.25
C ASP A 349 21.14 9.23 -19.98
N LEU A 350 21.03 7.97 -19.58
CA LEU A 350 20.09 7.01 -20.17
C LEU A 350 18.64 7.35 -19.79
N ALA A 351 18.42 7.74 -18.54
CA ALA A 351 17.09 8.13 -18.05
C ALA A 351 16.50 9.32 -18.82
N ASP A 352 17.32 10.33 -19.13
CA ASP A 352 16.90 11.51 -19.89
C ASP A 352 16.46 11.14 -21.32
N VAL A 353 17.28 10.35 -22.01
CA VAL A 353 17.00 9.90 -23.38
C VAL A 353 15.74 9.03 -23.42
N ALA A 354 15.54 8.17 -22.43
CA ALA A 354 14.36 7.35 -22.30
C ALA A 354 13.10 8.19 -22.05
N ALA A 355 13.17 9.15 -21.13
CA ALA A 355 12.08 10.08 -20.87
C ALA A 355 11.74 10.91 -22.11
N ASP A 356 12.73 11.35 -22.89
CA ASP A 356 12.52 12.06 -24.16
C ASP A 356 11.81 11.20 -25.21
N ARG A 357 12.20 9.94 -25.35
CA ARG A 357 11.52 9.00 -26.25
C ARG A 357 10.06 8.80 -25.84
N ALA A 358 9.81 8.59 -24.54
CA ALA A 358 8.46 8.45 -24.02
C ALA A 358 7.62 9.70 -24.30
N LEU A 359 8.14 10.91 -24.02
CA LEU A 359 7.44 12.18 -24.25
C LEU A 359 7.22 12.52 -25.72
N ALA A 360 8.09 12.04 -26.61
CA ALA A 360 7.91 12.20 -28.06
C ALA A 360 6.73 11.36 -28.59
N ILE A 361 6.43 10.23 -27.94
CA ILE A 361 5.31 9.34 -28.30
C ILE A 361 4.04 9.75 -27.56
N ASP A 362 4.15 10.02 -26.26
CA ASP A 362 3.08 10.50 -25.40
C ASP A 362 3.54 11.71 -24.57
N ALA A 363 3.23 12.90 -25.08
CA ALA A 363 3.54 14.16 -24.43
C ALA A 363 2.82 14.36 -23.08
N LYS A 364 1.84 13.50 -22.76
CA LYS A 364 1.09 13.48 -21.50
C LYS A 364 1.50 12.33 -20.57
N SER A 365 2.63 11.67 -20.82
CA SER A 365 3.17 10.70 -19.87
C SER A 365 3.62 11.39 -18.58
N SER A 366 2.83 11.29 -17.51
CA SER A 366 3.18 11.85 -16.19
C SER A 366 4.51 11.27 -15.70
N GLN A 367 4.67 9.94 -15.83
CA GLN A 367 5.89 9.23 -15.46
C GLN A 367 7.14 9.81 -16.14
N ALA A 368 7.09 10.02 -17.46
CA ALA A 368 8.24 10.57 -18.19
C ALA A 368 8.53 12.03 -17.83
N LEU A 369 7.51 12.86 -17.57
CA LEU A 369 7.70 14.23 -17.07
C LEU A 369 8.38 14.25 -15.71
N VAL A 370 7.95 13.37 -14.79
CA VAL A 370 8.51 13.24 -13.45
C VAL A 370 9.96 12.78 -13.50
N TYR A 371 10.28 11.72 -14.25
CA TYR A 371 11.67 11.25 -14.33
C TYR A 371 12.59 12.24 -15.05
N LYS A 372 12.07 12.95 -16.07
CA LYS A 372 12.82 14.05 -16.67
C LYS A 372 13.16 15.14 -15.65
N ALA A 373 12.18 15.54 -14.83
CA ALA A 373 12.44 16.49 -13.75
C ALA A 373 13.53 16.01 -12.80
N GLN A 374 13.44 14.76 -12.35
CA GLN A 374 14.42 14.17 -11.42
C GLN A 374 15.83 14.15 -12.01
N VAL A 375 15.99 13.79 -13.28
CA VAL A 375 17.29 13.86 -13.97
C VAL A 375 17.87 15.28 -13.91
N HIS A 376 17.07 16.29 -14.27
CA HIS A 376 17.52 17.68 -14.25
C HIS A 376 17.85 18.16 -12.83
N LEU A 377 17.05 17.78 -11.83
CA LEU A 377 17.29 18.10 -10.43
C LEU A 377 18.56 17.44 -9.89
N ARG A 378 18.79 16.15 -10.17
CA ARG A 378 20.00 15.41 -9.76
C ARG A 378 21.25 16.02 -10.41
N ARG A 379 21.21 16.31 -11.72
CA ARG A 379 22.31 16.98 -12.42
C ARG A 379 22.63 18.35 -11.80
N ALA A 380 21.63 19.18 -11.52
CA ALA A 380 21.83 20.49 -10.91
C ALA A 380 22.44 20.38 -9.50
N ARG A 381 21.95 19.44 -8.68
CA ARG A 381 22.50 19.15 -7.35
C ARG A 381 23.96 18.68 -7.43
N ASP A 382 24.25 17.69 -8.27
CA ASP A 382 25.56 17.05 -8.35
C ASP A 382 26.62 18.01 -8.89
N ALA A 383 26.24 18.88 -9.85
CA ALA A 383 27.09 19.97 -10.31
C ALA A 383 27.11 21.19 -9.36
N LYS A 384 26.40 21.14 -8.23
CA LYS A 384 26.30 22.21 -7.22
C LYS A 384 25.90 23.56 -7.84
N VAL A 385 24.97 23.52 -8.79
CA VAL A 385 24.53 24.70 -9.54
C VAL A 385 23.84 25.69 -8.61
N THR A 386 24.29 26.93 -8.61
CA THR A 386 23.66 28.02 -7.85
C THR A 386 22.72 28.90 -8.69
N ASP A 387 22.77 28.78 -10.01
CA ASP A 387 21.93 29.56 -10.93
C ASP A 387 20.43 29.21 -10.74
N PRO A 388 19.59 30.16 -10.29
CA PRO A 388 18.16 29.94 -10.11
C PRO A 388 17.42 29.57 -11.40
N GLN A 389 17.94 29.90 -12.58
CA GLN A 389 17.32 29.54 -13.84
C GLN A 389 17.33 28.02 -14.08
N VAL A 390 18.45 27.35 -13.81
CA VAL A 390 18.57 25.89 -13.97
C VAL A 390 17.57 25.15 -13.07
N TRP A 391 17.41 25.59 -11.82
CA TRP A 391 16.42 25.03 -10.90
C TRP A 391 14.97 25.31 -11.33
N ARG A 392 14.68 26.50 -11.87
CA ARG A 392 13.36 26.81 -12.44
C ARG A 392 13.03 25.94 -13.64
N GLU A 393 13.99 25.72 -14.53
CA GLU A 393 13.82 24.84 -15.69
C GLU A 393 13.59 23.40 -15.25
N ALA A 394 14.36 22.88 -14.30
CA ALA A 394 14.15 21.54 -13.74
C ALA A 394 12.75 21.37 -13.12
N ARG A 395 12.32 22.34 -12.30
CA ARG A 395 10.99 22.36 -11.67
C ARG A 395 9.85 22.51 -12.68
N SER A 396 10.09 23.10 -13.85
CA SER A 396 9.06 23.29 -14.89
C SER A 396 8.50 21.96 -15.40
N TRP A 397 9.29 20.89 -15.39
CA TRP A 397 8.85 19.54 -15.72
C TRP A 397 7.84 18.99 -14.70
N LEU A 398 8.07 19.23 -13.40
CA LEU A 398 7.10 18.88 -12.35
C LEU A 398 5.82 19.72 -12.46
N LEU A 399 5.94 21.01 -12.82
CA LEU A 399 4.75 21.85 -13.05
C LEU A 399 3.93 21.38 -14.25
N ARG A 400 4.57 20.77 -15.27
CA ARG A 400 3.87 20.13 -16.38
C ARG A 400 3.17 18.84 -15.94
N ALA A 401 3.83 18.00 -15.15
CA ALA A 401 3.21 16.80 -14.58
C ALA A 401 2.00 17.17 -13.71
N ASN A 402 2.15 18.16 -12.83
CA ASN A 402 1.09 18.67 -11.96
C ASN A 402 -0.11 19.26 -12.73
N LYS A 403 0.08 19.71 -13.97
CA LYS A 403 -1.04 20.15 -14.84
C LYS A 403 -1.85 18.98 -15.39
N LEU A 404 -1.26 17.78 -15.47
CA LEU A 404 -1.96 16.56 -15.88
C LEU A 404 -2.76 15.98 -14.72
N ASP A 405 -2.17 15.99 -13.52
CA ASP A 405 -2.84 15.62 -12.28
C ASP A 405 -2.32 16.50 -11.13
N THR A 406 -3.18 17.38 -10.62
CA THR A 406 -2.85 18.31 -9.53
C THR A 406 -2.71 17.62 -8.18
N ASN A 407 -3.05 16.33 -8.10
CA ASN A 407 -2.99 15.51 -6.91
C ASN A 407 -2.00 14.33 -7.08
N ASP A 408 -1.05 14.42 -8.01
CA ASP A 408 0.10 13.52 -8.05
C ASP A 408 1.03 13.83 -6.86
N ALA A 409 0.98 12.98 -5.83
CA ALA A 409 1.71 13.22 -4.60
C ALA A 409 3.22 13.17 -4.80
N TYR A 410 3.71 12.37 -5.76
CA TYR A 410 5.14 12.27 -6.05
C TYR A 410 5.66 13.56 -6.68
N ALA A 411 4.94 14.10 -7.67
CA ALA A 411 5.31 15.37 -8.30
C ALA A 411 5.32 16.53 -7.29
N LEU A 412 4.33 16.57 -6.39
CA LEU A 412 4.24 17.57 -5.31
C LEU A 412 5.40 17.43 -4.31
N MET A 413 5.71 16.20 -3.88
CA MET A 413 6.83 15.90 -3.00
C MET A 413 8.16 16.30 -3.63
N LEU A 414 8.41 15.92 -4.89
CA LEU A 414 9.64 16.28 -5.61
C LEU A 414 9.78 17.79 -5.79
N PHE A 415 8.67 18.51 -5.99
CA PHE A 415 8.68 19.96 -6.10
C PHE A 415 9.16 20.59 -4.80
N TYR A 416 8.70 20.11 -3.64
CA TYR A 416 9.22 20.52 -2.34
C TYR A 416 10.71 20.17 -2.16
N SER A 417 11.08 18.91 -2.38
CA SER A 417 12.45 18.42 -2.17
C SER A 417 13.49 19.15 -3.01
N SER A 418 13.10 19.64 -4.20
CA SER A 418 13.96 20.41 -5.09
C SER A 418 14.53 21.72 -4.48
N PHE A 419 13.93 22.26 -3.43
CA PHE A 419 14.45 23.45 -2.73
C PHE A 419 15.62 23.08 -1.80
N GLY A 420 15.48 21.96 -1.08
CA GLY A 420 16.56 21.39 -0.27
C GLY A 420 17.75 20.98 -1.14
N MET A 421 17.51 20.36 -2.30
CA MET A 421 18.57 20.04 -3.28
C MET A 421 19.33 21.28 -3.75
N ALA A 422 18.64 22.43 -3.86
CA ALA A 422 19.24 23.71 -4.24
C ALA A 422 19.93 24.45 -3.08
N GLY A 423 19.84 23.95 -1.85
CA GLY A 423 20.33 24.65 -0.65
C GLY A 423 19.54 25.93 -0.33
N THR A 424 18.28 26.02 -0.79
CA THR A 424 17.41 27.20 -0.60
C THR A 424 16.20 26.85 0.25
N PRO A 425 15.66 27.81 1.03
CA PRO A 425 14.44 27.56 1.78
C PRO A 425 13.25 27.29 0.83
N PRO A 426 12.35 26.35 1.15
CA PRO A 426 11.15 26.12 0.37
C PRO A 426 10.20 27.33 0.45
N THR A 427 9.60 27.68 -0.68
CA THR A 427 8.53 28.69 -0.75
C THR A 427 7.25 28.21 -0.09
N ASP A 428 6.32 29.12 0.25
CA ASP A 428 5.02 28.74 0.81
C ASP A 428 4.23 27.79 -0.11
N ASN A 429 4.31 27.99 -1.42
CA ASN A 429 3.70 27.08 -2.39
C ASN A 429 4.32 25.68 -2.34
N ALA A 430 5.64 25.57 -2.14
CA ALA A 430 6.31 24.28 -1.98
C ALA A 430 5.94 23.59 -0.66
N LYS A 431 5.80 24.34 0.43
CA LYS A 431 5.29 23.81 1.71
C LYS A 431 3.84 23.34 1.61
N ALA A 432 3.00 24.07 0.87
CA ALA A 432 1.64 23.65 0.57
C ALA A 432 1.60 22.38 -0.29
N ALA A 433 2.51 22.25 -1.26
CA ALA A 433 2.66 21.03 -2.04
C ALA A 433 3.06 19.83 -1.17
N LEU A 434 4.00 19.99 -0.23
CA LEU A 434 4.37 18.95 0.73
C LEU A 434 3.19 18.52 1.61
N ARG A 435 2.44 19.50 2.16
CA ARG A 435 1.22 19.23 2.91
C ARG A 435 0.24 18.41 2.09
N ARG A 436 -0.03 18.85 0.86
CA ARG A 436 -0.98 18.17 -0.02
C ARG A 436 -0.53 16.76 -0.37
N ALA A 437 0.76 16.57 -0.66
CA ALA A 437 1.34 15.25 -0.89
C ALA A 437 1.10 14.33 0.33
N HIS A 438 1.36 14.83 1.55
CA HIS A 438 1.14 14.07 2.78
C HIS A 438 -0.34 13.75 3.02
N GLU A 439 -1.27 14.65 2.73
CA GLU A 439 -2.72 14.37 2.81
C GLU A 439 -3.17 13.28 1.83
N LEU A 440 -2.55 13.23 0.65
CA LEU A 440 -2.86 12.27 -0.41
C LEU A 440 -2.23 10.90 -0.13
N VAL A 441 -0.99 10.90 0.38
CA VAL A 441 -0.20 9.69 0.64
C VAL A 441 0.44 9.75 2.05
N PRO A 442 -0.36 9.70 3.13
CA PRO A 442 0.14 9.76 4.52
C PRO A 442 0.83 8.48 5.02
N GLN A 443 0.56 7.36 4.36
CA GLN A 443 1.16 6.03 4.51
C GLN A 443 2.58 5.93 3.94
N ASP A 444 3.06 6.93 3.20
CA ASP A 444 4.50 7.08 2.93
C ASP A 444 5.21 7.66 4.17
N HIS A 445 6.01 6.82 4.83
CA HIS A 445 6.71 7.20 6.05
C HIS A 445 7.75 8.32 5.83
N GLY A 446 8.45 8.32 4.70
CA GLY A 446 9.45 9.34 4.37
C GLY A 446 8.80 10.70 4.15
N LEU A 447 7.67 10.70 3.43
CA LEU A 447 6.86 11.90 3.19
C LEU A 447 6.24 12.44 4.49
N ALA A 448 5.66 11.58 5.32
CA ALA A 448 5.13 11.97 6.62
C ALA A 448 6.22 12.58 7.53
N PHE A 449 7.42 11.99 7.53
CA PHE A 449 8.55 12.51 8.30
C PHE A 449 9.06 13.85 7.75
N ALA A 450 9.13 14.01 6.42
CA ALA A 450 9.49 15.26 5.77
C ALA A 450 8.48 16.37 6.09
N TYR A 451 7.17 16.05 6.06
CA TYR A 451 6.11 16.96 6.46
C TYR A 451 6.23 17.37 7.92
N ALA A 452 6.40 16.42 8.84
CA ALA A 452 6.62 16.70 10.26
C ALA A 452 7.84 17.59 10.49
N THR A 453 8.94 17.31 9.80
CA THR A 453 10.17 18.12 9.88
C THR A 453 9.90 19.56 9.45
N GLN A 454 9.20 19.77 8.33
CA GLN A 454 8.83 21.11 7.87
C GLN A 454 7.93 21.83 8.89
N MET A 455 6.96 21.13 9.48
CA MET A 455 6.10 21.71 10.53
C MET A 455 6.89 22.09 11.79
N LEU A 456 7.88 21.31 12.19
CA LEU A 456 8.79 21.67 13.29
C LEU A 456 9.66 22.90 12.97
N LEU A 457 10.10 23.06 11.72
CA LEU A 457 10.85 24.23 11.28
C LEU A 457 10.00 25.50 11.24
N ASP A 458 8.71 25.36 10.96
CA ASP A 458 7.71 26.44 10.95
C ASP A 458 7.05 26.67 12.33
N ASP A 459 7.59 26.05 13.40
CA ASP A 459 7.07 26.13 14.78
C ASP A 459 5.60 25.65 14.94
N LYS A 460 5.11 24.82 14.01
CA LYS A 460 3.78 24.18 14.01
C LYS A 460 3.82 22.83 14.72
N ARG A 461 4.03 22.88 16.03
CA ARG A 461 4.23 21.69 16.87
C ARG A 461 3.11 20.66 16.79
N ASP A 462 1.85 21.09 16.85
CA ASP A 462 0.71 20.16 16.89
C ASP A 462 0.58 19.37 15.58
N GLU A 463 0.77 20.04 14.44
CA GLU A 463 0.76 19.41 13.12
C GLU A 463 1.92 18.41 12.97
N ALA A 464 3.11 18.76 13.47
CA ALA A 464 4.24 17.86 13.47
C ALA A 464 3.99 16.62 14.35
N GLN A 465 3.44 16.79 15.55
CA GLN A 465 3.14 15.67 16.44
C GLN A 465 2.08 14.73 15.83
N ALA A 466 1.07 15.28 15.15
CA ALA A 466 0.07 14.48 14.45
C ALA A 466 0.72 13.59 13.36
N ALA A 467 1.62 14.15 12.54
CA ALA A 467 2.31 13.39 11.50
C ALA A 467 3.34 12.38 12.04
N LEU A 468 3.96 12.65 13.20
CA LEU A 468 4.96 11.75 13.81
C LEU A 468 4.34 10.56 14.55
N ARG A 469 3.13 10.68 15.09
CA ARG A 469 2.49 9.63 15.92
C ARG A 469 2.33 8.30 15.16
N PRO A 470 1.77 8.25 13.94
CA PRO A 470 1.65 6.99 13.20
C PRO A 470 3.01 6.33 12.94
N LEU A 471 4.06 7.13 12.70
CA LEU A 471 5.42 6.63 12.48
C LEU A 471 6.03 6.08 13.77
N ALA A 472 5.84 6.79 14.88
CA ALA A 472 6.41 6.44 16.18
C ALA A 472 5.82 5.14 16.75
N TYR A 473 4.53 4.91 16.50
CA TYR A 473 3.76 3.78 17.04
C TYR A 473 3.34 2.77 15.97
N SER A 474 4.02 2.74 14.82
CA SER A 474 3.77 1.77 13.77
C SER A 474 4.20 0.36 14.21
N ALA A 475 3.32 -0.62 14.03
CA ALA A 475 3.55 -2.02 14.43
C ALA A 475 4.72 -2.68 13.68
N HIS A 476 5.15 -2.11 12.55
CA HIS A 476 6.25 -2.61 11.73
C HIS A 476 7.53 -1.76 11.84
N SER A 477 7.51 -0.70 12.66
CA SER A 477 8.68 0.17 12.84
C SER A 477 9.65 -0.40 13.86
N SER A 478 10.93 0.00 13.74
CA SER A 478 11.93 -0.29 14.77
C SER A 478 11.50 0.31 16.11
N PRO A 479 11.74 -0.40 17.22
CA PRO A 479 11.59 0.10 18.59
C PRO A 479 12.21 1.47 18.85
N ASP A 480 13.43 1.66 18.36
CA ASP A 480 14.10 2.94 18.33
C ASP A 480 13.96 3.51 16.93
N ASN A 481 13.01 4.41 16.77
CA ASN A 481 12.79 5.14 15.53
C ASN A 481 12.87 6.65 15.75
N ALA A 482 13.25 7.37 14.70
CA ALA A 482 13.48 8.82 14.78
C ALA A 482 12.20 9.58 15.17
N ALA A 483 11.03 9.11 14.76
CA ALA A 483 9.76 9.77 15.08
C ALA A 483 9.44 9.70 16.58
N ALA A 484 9.64 8.54 17.21
CA ALA A 484 9.50 8.37 18.66
C ALA A 484 10.49 9.26 19.43
N ARG A 485 11.75 9.35 18.98
CA ARG A 485 12.75 10.25 19.58
C ARG A 485 12.37 11.73 19.47
N LEU A 486 11.82 12.15 18.32
CA LEU A 486 11.30 13.51 18.16
C LEU A 486 10.11 13.79 19.09
N LEU A 487 9.15 12.86 19.18
CA LEU A 487 8.01 13.02 20.09
C LEU A 487 8.45 13.13 21.54
N ALA A 488 9.42 12.32 21.98
CA ALA A 488 9.99 12.38 23.32
C ALA A 488 10.70 13.73 23.57
N ALA A 489 11.53 14.18 22.63
CA ALA A 489 12.20 15.48 22.70
C ALA A 489 11.21 16.66 22.83
N LEU A 490 10.11 16.62 22.07
CA LEU A 490 9.05 17.62 22.17
C LEU A 490 8.34 17.56 23.53
N ALA A 491 8.05 16.36 24.04
CA ALA A 491 7.44 16.16 25.36
C ALA A 491 8.32 16.72 26.50
N GLU A 492 9.64 16.67 26.37
CA GLU A 492 10.62 17.30 27.28
C GLU A 492 10.66 18.85 27.19
N GLY A 493 9.83 19.46 26.32
CA GLY A 493 9.76 20.91 26.17
C GLY A 493 10.74 21.51 25.17
N LYS A 494 11.47 20.70 24.39
CA LYS A 494 12.34 21.21 23.32
C LYS A 494 11.51 21.86 22.22
N THR A 495 12.02 22.96 21.66
CA THR A 495 11.49 23.56 20.42
C THR A 495 11.67 22.61 19.24
N GLY A 496 10.94 22.82 18.14
CA GLY A 496 11.06 21.97 16.94
C GLY A 496 12.50 21.89 16.41
N LYS A 497 13.20 23.04 16.35
CA LYS A 497 14.61 23.10 15.93
C LYS A 497 15.55 22.37 16.89
N GLN A 498 15.35 22.47 18.20
CA GLN A 498 16.14 21.74 19.19
C GLN A 498 15.88 20.23 19.13
N ALA A 499 14.63 19.82 18.92
CA ALA A 499 14.27 18.41 18.75
C ALA A 499 14.93 17.82 17.50
N LEU A 500 14.87 18.51 16.36
CA LEU A 500 15.55 18.10 15.13
C LEU A 500 17.06 18.01 15.30
N ALA A 501 17.69 19.00 15.96
CA ALA A 501 19.13 18.98 16.23
C ALA A 501 19.56 17.78 17.11
N SER A 502 18.67 17.27 17.97
CA SER A 502 18.96 16.12 18.84
C SER A 502 19.00 14.78 18.11
N LEU A 503 18.52 14.70 16.86
CA LEU A 503 18.65 13.49 16.04
C LEU A 503 20.07 13.29 15.47
N GLY A 504 20.92 14.33 15.50
CA GLY A 504 22.26 14.33 14.88
C GLY A 504 22.24 14.28 13.35
N ASP A 505 23.41 14.11 12.71
CA ASP A 505 23.56 13.86 11.25
C ASP A 505 23.07 12.47 10.83
N ALA A 506 22.16 11.84 11.60
CA ALA A 506 21.46 10.66 11.14
C ALA A 506 20.74 11.04 9.86
N LYS A 507 21.34 10.69 8.72
CA LYS A 507 20.81 10.94 7.37
C LYS A 507 19.36 10.48 7.38
N ILE A 508 18.44 11.44 7.50
CA ILE A 508 17.05 11.25 7.13
C ILE A 508 17.11 11.30 5.62
N ALA A 509 17.48 10.17 5.03
CA ALA A 509 17.19 9.95 3.63
C ALA A 509 15.66 9.98 3.55
N ILE A 510 15.12 11.04 2.95
CA ILE A 510 13.98 10.81 2.06
C ILE A 510 14.55 9.77 1.10
N GLU A 511 14.18 8.50 1.28
CA GLU A 511 14.67 7.42 0.41
C GLU A 511 14.48 7.91 -1.03
N GLU A 512 15.59 8.02 -1.77
CA GLU A 512 15.61 8.49 -3.15
C GLU A 512 14.90 7.51 -4.08
#